data_AF-A0A7M1KFW5-F1
#
_entry.id   AF-A0A7M1KFW5-F1
#
_cell.length_a   1.000
_cell.length_b   1.000
_cell.length_c   1.000
_cell.angle_alpha   90.00
_cell.angle_beta   90.00
_cell.angle_gamma   90.00
#
_symmetry.space_group_name_H-M   'P 1'
#
loop_
_entity.id
_entity.type
_entity.pdbx_description
1 polymer ?
#
loop_
_entity_poly.entity_id
_entity_poly.type
_entity_poly.pdbx_seq_one_letter_code
_entity_poly.pdbx_strand_id
1 'polypeptide(L)'
;MDIWDWVGKLKAELRESGKGQAVDSLDRMLQHIFNLEVVQAQALLPEVKALAKTVGHPWLEVFVGHWEMRNRVGSLLEGETALAQVVALFERANREDAQQCPQSVCVTQDLVSCYANVDGAGWAQERIAVCDEALQRLAPRLGCFSCMSYEKADAILDDGRPEDALAFLDEQQAKIVAAGQPIYDCMHEVRIAALLRLKRPEHAWSVMVEWDSGVKGQEWLTERQQRLMYKAQVLAHLQRDDEAWALLLAENELIPRYRLFWLRALEELLQRAPERNNQALANLLQQVIEQHDRYGAHRLVIQVAAISIPLALQREDLAQAHHHLELARSHVGQLRRDRGAQALLESLARQIDAACPQGEPTLPFRFGRQNS
;
A
#
# COMPACT_ATOMS: atom_id res chain seq x y z
N MET A 1 0.60 19.28 -22.23
CA MET A 1 1.16 18.22 -23.09
C MET A 1 0.89 16.90 -22.41
N ASP A 2 0.50 15.85 -23.13
CA ASP A 2 0.41 14.51 -22.55
C ASP A 2 1.82 14.00 -22.20
N ILE A 3 1.92 13.18 -21.16
CA ILE A 3 3.21 12.71 -20.68
C ILE A 3 3.86 11.72 -21.64
N TRP A 4 3.08 10.82 -22.24
CA TRP A 4 3.60 9.80 -23.14
C TRP A 4 3.99 10.40 -24.48
N ASP A 5 3.26 11.43 -24.93
CA ASP A 5 3.68 12.26 -26.06
C ASP A 5 5.05 12.91 -25.81
N TRP A 6 5.27 13.47 -24.61
CA TRP A 6 6.57 14.04 -24.25
C TRP A 6 7.67 12.98 -24.20
N VAL A 7 7.43 11.86 -23.50
CA VAL A 7 8.39 10.76 -23.40
C VAL A 7 8.75 10.21 -24.79
N GLY A 8 7.76 10.05 -25.68
CA GLY A 8 7.98 9.59 -27.05
C GLY A 8 8.91 10.52 -27.84
N LYS A 9 8.69 11.84 -27.75
CA LYS A 9 9.56 12.85 -28.38
C LYS A 9 10.97 12.81 -27.80
N LEU A 10 11.10 12.78 -26.48
CA LEU A 10 12.40 12.68 -25.80
C LEU A 10 13.17 11.44 -26.26
N LYS A 11 12.50 10.29 -26.35
CA LYS A 11 13.13 9.05 -26.83
C LYS A 11 13.61 9.17 -28.27
N ALA A 12 12.84 9.81 -29.16
CA ALA A 12 13.25 10.04 -30.54
C ALA A 12 14.51 10.92 -30.61
N GLU A 13 14.52 12.06 -29.90
CA GLU A 13 15.66 12.99 -29.83
C GLU A 13 16.92 12.32 -29.24
N LEU A 14 16.76 11.48 -28.21
CA LEU A 14 17.86 10.71 -27.63
C LEU A 14 18.42 9.70 -28.63
N ARG A 15 17.58 9.01 -29.41
CA ARG A 15 18.06 8.09 -30.45
C ARG A 15 18.80 8.83 -31.56
N GLU A 16 18.27 9.97 -32.03
CA GLU A 16 18.90 10.80 -33.07
C GLU A 16 20.26 11.37 -32.63
N SER A 17 20.41 11.69 -31.34
CA SER A 17 21.67 12.16 -30.75
C SER A 17 22.67 11.04 -30.40
N GLY A 18 22.42 9.80 -30.85
CA GLY A 18 23.32 8.65 -30.65
C GLY A 18 23.21 8.00 -29.27
N LYS A 19 22.22 8.38 -28.45
CA LYS A 19 21.99 7.83 -27.11
C LYS A 19 20.97 6.69 -27.13
N GLY A 20 21.01 5.81 -28.13
CA GLY A 20 20.03 4.72 -28.28
C GLY A 20 19.95 3.77 -27.09
N GLN A 21 21.10 3.39 -26.53
CA GLN A 21 21.18 2.54 -25.33
C GLN A 21 20.47 3.16 -24.11
N ALA A 22 20.47 4.49 -24.01
CA ALA A 22 19.77 5.23 -22.96
C ALA A 22 18.26 4.94 -22.96
N VAL A 23 17.69 4.95 -24.16
CA VAL A 23 16.27 4.70 -24.39
C VAL A 23 15.94 3.25 -24.04
N ASP A 24 16.80 2.32 -24.46
CA ASP A 24 16.60 0.89 -24.20
C ASP A 24 16.61 0.57 -22.69
N SER A 25 17.52 1.16 -21.91
CA SER A 25 17.54 0.97 -20.44
C SER A 25 16.32 1.60 -19.75
N LEU A 26 15.85 2.75 -20.23
CA LEU A 26 14.62 3.39 -19.74
C LEU A 26 13.39 2.51 -20.01
N ASP A 27 13.26 1.99 -21.24
CA ASP A 27 12.15 1.13 -21.65
C ASP A 27 12.12 -0.17 -20.84
N ARG A 28 13.27 -0.79 -20.63
CA ARG A 28 13.39 -2.00 -19.80
C ARG A 28 12.98 -1.76 -18.35
N MET A 29 13.40 -0.64 -17.76
CA MET A 29 13.00 -0.28 -16.39
C MET A 29 11.48 -0.12 -16.28
N LEU A 30 10.87 0.63 -17.20
CA LEU A 30 9.41 0.81 -17.21
C LEU A 30 8.67 -0.51 -17.39
N GLN A 31 9.14 -1.37 -18.30
CA GLN A 31 8.56 -2.70 -18.51
C GLN A 31 8.58 -3.55 -17.23
N HIS A 32 9.71 -3.58 -16.52
CA HIS A 32 9.81 -4.30 -15.26
C HIS A 32 8.88 -3.73 -14.19
N ILE A 33 8.71 -2.40 -14.12
CA ILE A 33 7.77 -1.77 -13.19
C ILE A 33 6.32 -2.17 -13.52
N PHE A 34 5.90 -2.09 -14.78
CA PHE A 34 4.54 -2.49 -15.19
C PHE A 34 4.25 -3.97 -14.97
N ASN A 35 5.27 -4.82 -15.09
CA ASN A 35 5.17 -6.26 -14.86
C ASN A 35 5.32 -6.67 -13.39
N LEU A 36 5.46 -5.72 -12.46
CA LEU A 36 5.70 -5.99 -11.04
C LEU A 36 7.01 -6.77 -10.75
N GLU A 37 7.98 -6.65 -11.64
CA GLU A 37 9.32 -7.26 -11.50
C GLU A 37 10.20 -6.33 -10.65
N VAL A 38 9.82 -6.16 -9.38
CA VAL A 38 10.36 -5.13 -8.47
C VAL A 38 11.88 -5.20 -8.33
N VAL A 39 12.45 -6.40 -8.21
CA VAL A 39 13.89 -6.63 -8.06
C VAL A 39 14.64 -6.23 -9.33
N GLN A 40 14.11 -6.60 -10.49
CA GLN A 40 14.69 -6.30 -11.80
C GLN A 40 14.63 -4.80 -12.08
N ALA A 41 13.49 -4.16 -11.79
CA ALA A 41 13.36 -2.71 -11.88
C ALA A 41 14.38 -2.00 -10.98
N GLN A 42 14.55 -2.46 -9.74
CA GLN A 42 15.48 -1.86 -8.79
C GLN A 42 16.95 -2.02 -9.20
N ALA A 43 17.29 -3.15 -9.82
CA ALA A 43 18.64 -3.39 -10.34
C ALA A 43 19.04 -2.43 -11.48
N LEU A 44 18.08 -1.92 -12.25
CA LEU A 44 18.33 -0.98 -13.35
C LEU A 44 18.42 0.50 -12.91
N LEU A 45 17.91 0.84 -11.72
CA LEU A 45 17.83 2.23 -11.26
C LEU A 45 19.19 2.97 -11.25
N PRO A 46 20.31 2.39 -10.77
CA PRO A 46 21.59 3.11 -10.76
C PRO A 46 22.04 3.52 -12.17
N GLU A 47 21.86 2.61 -13.14
CA GLU A 47 22.19 2.86 -14.55
C GLU A 47 21.30 3.97 -15.13
N VAL A 48 19.99 3.87 -14.95
CA VAL A 48 19.02 4.84 -15.50
C VAL A 48 19.18 6.23 -14.86
N LYS A 49 19.53 6.31 -13.57
CA LYS A 49 19.85 7.58 -12.91
C LYS A 49 21.15 8.21 -13.42
N ALA A 50 22.20 7.41 -13.56
CA ALA A 50 23.48 7.91 -14.11
C ALA A 50 23.28 8.42 -15.54
N LEU A 51 22.46 7.74 -16.32
CA LEU A 51 22.04 8.16 -17.64
C LEU A 51 21.28 9.49 -17.61
N ALA A 52 20.25 9.62 -16.76
CA ALA A 52 19.47 10.86 -16.65
C ALA A 52 20.36 12.07 -16.34
N LYS A 53 21.35 11.88 -15.45
CA LYS A 53 22.35 12.90 -15.13
C LYS A 53 23.24 13.26 -16.32
N THR A 54 23.63 12.27 -17.13
CA THR A 54 24.48 12.46 -18.32
C THR A 54 23.73 13.17 -19.45
N VAL A 55 22.43 12.89 -19.58
CA VAL A 55 21.56 13.61 -20.53
C VAL A 55 21.39 15.06 -20.12
N GLY A 56 21.36 15.36 -18.82
CA GLY A 56 21.28 16.72 -18.29
C GLY A 56 19.91 17.39 -18.48
N HIS A 57 18.89 16.63 -18.89
CA HIS A 57 17.54 17.15 -19.07
C HIS A 57 16.79 17.10 -17.73
N PRO A 58 16.35 18.25 -17.17
CA PRO A 58 15.77 18.31 -15.83
C PRO A 58 14.51 17.45 -15.67
N TRP A 59 13.68 17.36 -16.72
CA TRP A 59 12.46 16.55 -16.66
C TRP A 59 12.72 15.04 -16.69
N LEU A 60 13.86 14.59 -17.23
CA LEU A 60 14.20 13.16 -17.22
C LEU A 60 14.57 12.71 -15.81
N GLU A 61 15.22 13.57 -15.02
CA GLU A 61 15.48 13.33 -13.60
C GLU A 61 14.17 13.17 -12.82
N VAL A 62 13.20 14.06 -13.03
CA VAL A 62 11.86 13.98 -12.43
C VAL A 62 11.13 12.70 -12.86
N PHE A 63 11.18 12.37 -14.15
CA PHE A 63 10.54 11.17 -14.68
C PHE A 63 11.12 9.90 -14.05
N VAL A 64 12.44 9.73 -14.09
CA VAL A 64 13.10 8.55 -13.52
C VAL A 64 12.88 8.47 -12.01
N GLY A 65 12.94 9.60 -11.30
CA GLY A 65 12.66 9.66 -9.88
C GLY A 65 11.24 9.22 -9.54
N HIS A 66 10.23 9.66 -10.31
CA HIS A 66 8.85 9.23 -10.11
C HIS A 66 8.70 7.70 -10.25
N TRP A 67 9.28 7.12 -11.30
CA TRP A 67 9.18 5.67 -11.54
C TRP A 67 9.95 4.84 -10.50
N GLU A 68 11.05 5.37 -9.97
CA GLU A 68 11.68 4.80 -8.79
C GLU A 68 10.73 4.79 -7.59
N MET A 69 10.07 5.91 -7.31
CA MET A 69 9.14 6.01 -6.18
C MET A 69 7.91 5.12 -6.39
N ARG A 70 7.41 4.96 -7.62
CA ARG A 70 6.37 3.97 -7.92
C ARG A 70 6.78 2.55 -7.56
N ASN A 71 8.03 2.18 -7.76
CA ASN A 71 8.52 0.87 -7.35
C ASN A 71 8.67 0.77 -5.83
N ARG A 72 9.31 1.75 -5.18
CA ARG A 72 9.63 1.72 -3.75
C ARG A 72 8.44 2.05 -2.85
N VAL A 73 7.83 3.21 -3.06
CA VAL A 73 6.67 3.67 -2.29
C VAL A 73 5.40 2.96 -2.76
N GLY A 74 5.22 2.80 -4.07
CA GLY A 74 4.01 2.21 -4.64
C GLY A 74 3.93 0.69 -4.48
N SER A 75 4.98 -0.06 -4.82
CA SER A 75 4.95 -1.54 -4.81
C SER A 75 5.46 -2.15 -3.51
N LEU A 76 6.55 -1.61 -2.94
CA LEU A 76 7.17 -2.12 -1.71
C LEU A 76 6.60 -1.52 -0.42
N LEU A 77 5.81 -0.45 -0.54
CA LEU A 77 5.28 0.33 0.59
C LEU A 77 6.37 0.90 1.50
N GLU A 78 7.47 1.39 0.91
CA GLU A 78 8.48 2.12 1.68
C GLU A 78 7.89 3.38 2.32
N GLY A 79 8.08 3.51 3.63
CA GLY A 79 7.64 4.64 4.44
C GLY A 79 8.83 5.54 4.79
N GLU A 80 9.22 5.54 6.06
CA GLU A 80 10.23 6.47 6.59
C GLU A 80 11.57 6.38 5.85
N THR A 81 11.95 5.18 5.41
CA THR A 81 13.20 4.93 4.66
C THR A 81 13.25 5.63 3.30
N ALA A 82 12.10 5.90 2.68
CA ALA A 82 11.99 6.62 1.42
C ALA A 82 11.73 8.11 1.59
N LEU A 83 11.24 8.54 2.75
CA LEU A 83 10.69 9.88 2.96
C LEU A 83 11.65 11.02 2.54
N ALA A 84 12.90 10.98 2.98
CA ALA A 84 13.88 12.01 2.64
C ALA A 84 14.11 12.13 1.13
N GLN A 85 14.10 11.02 0.40
CA GLN A 85 14.31 11.00 -1.04
C GLN A 85 13.07 11.45 -1.81
N VAL A 86 11.88 11.09 -1.33
CA VAL A 86 10.61 11.56 -1.87
C VAL A 86 10.48 13.08 -1.72
N VAL A 87 10.82 13.63 -0.55
CA VAL A 87 10.83 15.08 -0.31
C VAL A 87 11.83 15.78 -1.25
N ALA A 88 13.05 15.24 -1.38
CA ALA A 88 14.05 15.81 -2.29
C ALA A 88 13.58 15.79 -3.76
N LEU A 89 12.90 14.72 -4.19
CA LEU A 89 12.32 14.63 -5.53
C LEU A 89 11.17 15.62 -5.70
N PHE A 90 10.31 15.78 -4.69
CA PHE A 90 9.22 16.76 -4.69
C PHE A 90 9.77 18.20 -4.83
N GLU A 91 10.78 18.56 -4.04
CA GLU A 91 11.46 19.85 -4.17
C GLU A 91 12.07 20.04 -5.56
N ARG A 92 12.73 19.01 -6.09
CA ARG A 92 13.32 19.01 -7.43
C ARG A 92 12.29 19.25 -8.53
N ALA A 93 11.14 18.60 -8.43
CA ALA A 93 10.04 18.69 -9.39
C ALA A 93 9.36 20.08 -9.40
N ASN A 94 9.45 20.82 -8.30
CA ASN A 94 8.88 22.17 -8.16
C ASN A 94 9.89 23.30 -8.47
N ARG A 95 11.12 23.00 -8.91
CA ARG A 95 12.08 24.03 -9.37
C ARG A 95 11.65 24.63 -10.71
N GLU A 96 12.10 25.85 -10.98
CA GLU A 96 11.74 26.61 -12.19
C GLU A 96 12.02 25.86 -13.50
N ASP A 97 13.09 25.07 -13.56
CA ASP A 97 13.52 24.28 -14.73
C ASP A 97 12.72 22.97 -14.93
N ALA A 98 11.93 22.55 -13.93
CA ALA A 98 11.22 21.28 -13.91
C ALA A 98 9.71 21.39 -13.65
N GLN A 99 9.22 22.52 -13.14
CA GLN A 99 7.82 22.73 -12.79
C GLN A 99 6.85 22.55 -13.98
N GLN A 100 7.34 22.74 -15.21
CA GLN A 100 6.56 22.53 -16.44
C GLN A 100 6.62 21.08 -16.96
N CYS A 101 7.36 20.19 -16.28
CA CYS A 101 7.38 18.77 -16.59
C CYS A 101 5.97 18.19 -16.40
N PRO A 102 5.41 17.46 -17.40
CA PRO A 102 4.11 16.81 -17.24
C PRO A 102 4.03 15.82 -16.07
N GLN A 103 5.14 15.17 -15.70
CA GLN A 103 5.23 14.22 -14.57
C GLN A 103 5.38 14.92 -13.21
N SER A 104 5.64 16.23 -13.14
CA SER A 104 5.90 16.93 -11.87
C SER A 104 4.77 16.72 -10.84
N VAL A 105 3.52 16.72 -11.31
CA VAL A 105 2.35 16.46 -10.47
C VAL A 105 2.32 15.02 -9.92
N CYS A 106 2.85 14.05 -10.66
CA CYS A 106 2.92 12.66 -10.19
C CYS A 106 3.89 12.50 -9.02
N VAL A 107 4.90 13.38 -8.88
CA VAL A 107 5.77 13.38 -7.70
C VAL A 107 5.01 13.84 -6.44
N THR A 108 3.95 14.63 -6.61
CA THR A 108 3.03 14.95 -5.50
C THR A 108 2.34 13.68 -5.00
N GLN A 109 1.99 12.76 -5.91
CA GLN A 109 1.47 11.44 -5.54
C GLN A 109 2.47 10.66 -4.70
N ASP A 110 3.72 10.61 -5.13
CA ASP A 110 4.76 9.86 -4.42
C ASP A 110 4.92 10.35 -2.98
N LEU A 111 4.86 11.68 -2.76
CA LEU A 111 4.87 12.29 -1.43
C LEU A 111 3.67 11.87 -0.58
N VAL A 112 2.47 11.97 -1.14
CA VAL A 112 1.23 11.63 -0.44
C VAL A 112 1.17 10.14 -0.10
N SER A 113 1.58 9.26 -1.02
CA SER A 113 1.66 7.82 -0.79
C SER A 113 2.74 7.46 0.24
N CYS A 114 3.88 8.16 0.25
CA CYS A 114 4.93 7.91 1.26
C CYS A 114 4.46 8.30 2.67
N TYR A 115 3.77 9.44 2.80
CA TYR A 115 3.11 9.79 4.05
C TYR A 115 2.06 8.76 4.49
N ALA A 116 1.31 8.19 3.54
CA ALA A 116 0.38 7.09 3.80
C ALA A 116 1.09 5.87 4.40
N ASN A 117 2.22 5.48 3.82
CA ASN A 117 3.01 4.34 4.27
C ASN A 117 3.63 4.54 5.66
N VAL A 118 4.16 5.74 5.96
CA VAL A 118 4.72 6.07 7.29
C VAL A 118 3.65 5.98 8.37
N ASP A 119 2.64 6.84 8.24
CA ASP A 119 1.55 6.98 9.21
C ASP A 119 0.36 7.70 8.56
N GLY A 120 -0.39 6.99 7.70
CA GLY A 120 -1.45 7.60 6.90
C GLY A 120 -2.47 8.43 7.68
N ALA A 121 -2.90 7.98 8.86
CA ALA A 121 -3.82 8.73 9.71
C ALA A 121 -3.14 9.91 10.45
N GLY A 122 -1.83 9.82 10.69
CA GLY A 122 -1.02 10.88 11.29
C GLY A 122 -0.69 12.02 10.34
N TRP A 123 -0.66 11.74 9.03
CA TRP A 123 -0.39 12.70 7.95
C TRP A 123 -1.62 13.07 7.11
N ALA A 124 -2.82 12.60 7.49
CA ALA A 124 -4.02 12.74 6.66
C ALA A 124 -4.33 14.19 6.27
N GLN A 125 -4.12 15.15 7.18
CA GLN A 125 -4.41 16.57 6.91
C GLN A 125 -3.43 17.15 5.88
N GLU A 126 -2.14 16.87 6.02
CA GLU A 126 -1.11 17.29 5.10
C GLU A 126 -1.32 16.66 3.71
N ARG A 127 -1.68 15.37 3.67
CA ARG A 127 -2.03 14.64 2.44
C ARG A 127 -3.22 15.30 1.73
N ILE A 128 -4.30 15.58 2.47
CA ILE A 128 -5.50 16.25 1.92
C ILE A 128 -5.14 17.64 1.36
N ALA A 129 -4.41 18.46 2.13
CA ALA A 129 -4.06 19.82 1.73
C ALA A 129 -3.22 19.86 0.45
N VAL A 130 -2.23 18.97 0.35
CA VAL A 130 -1.37 18.87 -0.84
C VAL A 130 -2.17 18.38 -2.07
N CYS A 131 -3.07 17.41 -1.88
CA CYS A 131 -3.96 16.99 -2.97
C CYS A 131 -4.94 18.10 -3.40
N ASP A 132 -5.45 18.89 -2.46
CA ASP A 132 -6.32 20.03 -2.79
C ASP A 132 -5.61 21.05 -3.68
N GLU A 133 -4.37 21.39 -3.34
CA GLU A 133 -3.56 22.30 -4.14
C GLU A 133 -3.28 21.74 -5.55
N ALA A 134 -2.97 20.45 -5.66
CA ALA A 134 -2.74 19.80 -6.94
C ALA A 134 -4.01 19.74 -7.81
N LEU A 135 -5.16 19.38 -7.21
CA LEU A 135 -6.44 19.27 -7.90
C LEU A 135 -6.95 20.61 -8.45
N GLN A 136 -6.64 21.73 -7.78
CA GLN A 136 -6.95 23.08 -8.28
C GLN A 136 -6.27 23.39 -9.63
N ARG A 137 -5.14 22.73 -9.91
CA ARG A 137 -4.32 22.96 -11.11
C ARG A 137 -4.57 21.91 -12.20
N LEU A 138 -5.20 20.80 -11.87
CA LEU A 138 -5.44 19.68 -12.79
C LEU A 138 -6.79 19.79 -13.48
N ALA A 139 -6.78 19.64 -14.81
CA ALA A 139 -8.02 19.50 -15.56
C ALA A 139 -8.56 18.07 -15.42
N PRO A 140 -9.89 17.87 -15.25
CA PRO A 140 -10.48 16.53 -15.13
C PRO A 140 -10.26 15.59 -16.33
N ARG A 141 -9.85 16.12 -17.48
CA ARG A 141 -9.49 15.34 -18.67
C ARG A 141 -8.13 14.63 -18.58
N LEU A 142 -7.31 14.94 -17.58
CA LEU A 142 -5.97 14.38 -17.42
C LEU A 142 -6.04 13.18 -16.47
N GLY A 143 -5.38 12.06 -16.80
CA GLY A 143 -5.36 10.88 -15.92
C GLY A 143 -4.81 11.18 -14.51
N CYS A 144 -3.90 12.15 -14.38
CA CYS A 144 -3.39 12.62 -13.08
C CYS A 144 -4.49 13.19 -12.15
N PHE A 145 -5.59 13.70 -12.71
CA PHE A 145 -6.74 14.15 -11.92
C PHE A 145 -7.38 13.00 -11.15
N SER A 146 -7.54 11.84 -11.80
CA SER A 146 -8.05 10.62 -11.16
C SER A 146 -7.10 10.13 -10.06
N CYS A 147 -5.79 10.10 -10.33
CA CYS A 147 -4.80 9.72 -9.33
C CYS A 147 -4.83 10.63 -8.10
N MET A 148 -4.90 11.96 -8.28
CA MET A 148 -4.99 12.91 -7.17
C MET A 148 -6.33 12.87 -6.43
N SER A 149 -7.42 12.58 -7.14
CA SER A 149 -8.71 12.32 -6.51
C SER A 149 -8.65 11.07 -5.63
N TYR A 150 -8.05 10.00 -6.13
CA TYR A 150 -7.81 8.78 -5.35
C TYR A 150 -7.02 9.05 -4.06
N GLU A 151 -5.86 9.70 -4.17
CA GLU A 151 -4.99 9.95 -3.00
C GLU A 151 -5.69 10.80 -1.94
N LYS A 152 -6.47 11.82 -2.35
CA LYS A 152 -7.24 12.63 -1.42
C LYS A 152 -8.34 11.82 -0.73
N ALA A 153 -9.08 11.02 -1.49
CA ALA A 153 -10.13 10.16 -0.94
C ALA A 153 -9.56 9.17 0.08
N ASP A 154 -8.40 8.57 -0.22
CA ASP A 154 -7.70 7.67 0.69
C ASP A 154 -7.23 8.38 1.95
N ALA A 155 -6.72 9.61 1.85
CA ALA A 155 -6.35 10.42 3.00
C ALA A 155 -7.56 10.79 3.89
N ILE A 156 -8.71 11.12 3.29
CA ILE A 156 -9.98 11.34 4.03
C ILE A 156 -10.41 10.06 4.75
N LEU A 157 -10.26 8.91 4.08
CA LEU A 157 -10.57 7.62 4.65
C LEU A 157 -9.67 7.32 5.86
N ASP A 158 -8.36 7.55 5.76
CA ASP A 158 -7.40 7.41 6.86
C ASP A 158 -7.60 8.40 8.01
N ASP A 159 -8.20 9.56 7.74
CA ASP A 159 -8.65 10.50 8.78
C ASP A 159 -9.86 9.98 9.59
N GLY A 160 -10.45 8.85 9.17
CA GLY A 160 -11.59 8.21 9.81
C GLY A 160 -12.94 8.71 9.30
N ARG A 161 -13.01 9.24 8.08
CA ARG A 161 -14.20 9.90 7.51
C ARG A 161 -14.71 9.18 6.24
N PRO A 162 -15.14 7.90 6.34
CA PRO A 162 -15.48 7.10 5.16
C PRO A 162 -16.66 7.65 4.34
N GLU A 163 -17.69 8.25 4.97
CA GLU A 163 -18.80 8.87 4.22
C GLU A 163 -18.34 10.09 3.42
N ASP A 164 -17.47 10.92 4.01
CA ASP A 164 -16.92 12.09 3.31
C ASP A 164 -16.03 11.66 2.13
N ALA A 165 -15.30 10.55 2.27
CA ALA A 165 -14.52 9.98 1.18
C ALA A 165 -15.43 9.53 0.03
N LEU A 166 -16.56 8.87 0.33
CA LEU A 166 -17.55 8.47 -0.69
C LEU A 166 -18.15 9.68 -1.40
N ALA A 167 -18.62 10.68 -0.64
CA ALA A 167 -19.20 11.90 -1.20
C ALA A 167 -18.19 12.65 -2.10
N PHE A 168 -16.92 12.71 -1.68
CA PHE A 168 -15.86 13.31 -2.48
C PHE A 168 -15.59 12.52 -3.78
N LEU A 169 -15.54 11.19 -3.72
CA LEU A 169 -15.36 10.33 -4.90
C LEU A 169 -16.49 10.51 -5.92
N ASP A 170 -17.73 10.63 -5.45
CA ASP A 170 -18.90 10.88 -6.32
C ASP A 170 -18.78 12.22 -7.05
N GLU A 171 -18.35 13.27 -6.35
CA GLU A 171 -18.09 14.59 -6.95
C GLU A 171 -16.99 14.52 -8.02
N GLN A 172 -15.87 13.83 -7.74
CA GLN A 172 -14.76 13.74 -8.70
C GLN A 172 -15.14 12.87 -9.90
N GLN A 173 -15.86 11.77 -9.69
CA GLN A 173 -16.39 10.92 -10.76
C GLN A 173 -17.32 11.72 -11.69
N ALA A 174 -18.21 12.55 -11.15
CA ALA A 174 -19.06 13.42 -11.95
C ALA A 174 -18.24 14.38 -12.83
N LYS A 175 -17.15 14.97 -12.31
CA LYS A 175 -16.25 15.84 -13.08
C LYS A 175 -15.52 15.08 -14.19
N ILE A 176 -15.06 13.86 -13.93
CA ILE A 176 -14.35 13.02 -14.90
C ILE A 176 -15.29 12.64 -16.06
N VAL A 177 -16.51 12.18 -15.74
CA VAL A 177 -17.54 11.85 -16.74
C VAL A 177 -17.93 13.09 -17.55
N ALA A 178 -18.13 14.24 -16.91
CA ALA A 178 -18.46 15.49 -17.59
C ALA A 178 -17.35 15.95 -18.56
N ALA A 179 -16.09 15.57 -18.29
CA ALA A 179 -14.95 15.80 -19.18
C ALA A 179 -14.78 14.71 -20.26
N GLY A 180 -15.72 13.77 -20.37
CA GLY A 180 -15.71 12.70 -21.37
C GLY A 180 -14.64 11.63 -21.13
N GLN A 181 -14.15 11.49 -19.90
CA GLN A 181 -13.13 10.49 -19.55
C GLN A 181 -13.76 9.27 -18.87
N PRO A 182 -13.15 8.08 -19.02
CA PRO A 182 -13.55 6.89 -18.27
C PRO A 182 -13.16 7.01 -16.79
N ILE A 183 -13.84 6.26 -15.94
CA ILE A 183 -13.47 6.13 -14.52
C ILE A 183 -12.30 5.18 -14.40
N TYR A 184 -11.26 5.64 -13.70
CA TYR A 184 -10.05 4.86 -13.46
C TYR A 184 -10.27 3.90 -12.29
N ASP A 185 -9.66 2.72 -12.39
CA ASP A 185 -9.75 1.62 -11.43
C ASP A 185 -9.45 2.03 -9.99
N CYS A 186 -8.52 2.97 -9.79
CA CYS A 186 -8.16 3.46 -8.46
C CYS A 186 -9.34 4.09 -7.70
N MET A 187 -10.33 4.65 -8.40
CA MET A 187 -11.53 5.20 -7.75
C MET A 187 -12.39 4.12 -7.11
N HIS A 188 -12.44 2.91 -7.70
CA HIS A 188 -13.16 1.78 -7.14
C HIS A 188 -12.53 1.29 -5.83
N GLU A 189 -11.19 1.30 -5.74
CA GLU A 189 -10.44 0.85 -4.55
C GLU A 189 -10.90 1.55 -3.27
N VAL A 190 -10.83 2.89 -3.26
CA VAL A 190 -11.13 3.67 -2.05
C VAL A 190 -12.62 3.61 -1.75
N ARG A 191 -13.47 3.55 -2.78
CA ARG A 191 -14.92 3.37 -2.61
C ARG A 191 -15.22 2.04 -1.91
N ILE A 192 -14.63 0.94 -2.36
CA ILE A 192 -14.77 -0.38 -1.73
C ILE A 192 -14.25 -0.34 -0.29
N ALA A 193 -13.04 0.19 -0.07
CA ALA A 193 -12.45 0.29 1.26
C ALA A 193 -13.35 1.10 2.22
N ALA A 194 -13.89 2.24 1.78
CA ALA A 194 -14.81 3.05 2.57
C ALA A 194 -16.12 2.31 2.90
N LEU A 195 -16.71 1.62 1.92
CA LEU A 195 -17.93 0.82 2.12
C LEU A 195 -17.71 -0.34 3.10
N LEU A 196 -16.56 -1.02 3.03
CA LEU A 196 -16.20 -2.06 3.99
C LEU A 196 -15.99 -1.50 5.40
N ARG A 197 -15.33 -0.33 5.55
CA ARG A 197 -15.22 0.36 6.86
C ARG A 197 -16.59 0.75 7.43
N LEU A 198 -17.56 1.07 6.57
CA LEU A 198 -18.95 1.36 6.93
C LEU A 198 -19.81 0.11 7.14
N LYS A 199 -19.25 -1.09 7.04
CA LYS A 199 -19.97 -2.37 7.13
C LYS A 199 -21.11 -2.48 6.10
N ARG A 200 -20.85 -2.05 4.86
CA ARG A 200 -21.77 -2.14 3.70
C ARG A 200 -21.20 -3.05 2.59
N PRO A 201 -20.96 -4.35 2.85
CA PRO A 201 -20.31 -5.23 1.89
C PRO A 201 -21.14 -5.49 0.62
N GLU A 202 -22.47 -5.40 0.68
CA GLU A 202 -23.36 -5.56 -0.48
C GLU A 202 -23.17 -4.42 -1.48
N HIS A 203 -23.04 -3.19 -1.01
CA HIS A 203 -22.72 -2.05 -1.86
C HIS A 203 -21.30 -2.16 -2.43
N ALA A 204 -20.34 -2.62 -1.62
CA ALA A 204 -18.98 -2.87 -2.12
C ALA A 204 -18.97 -3.92 -3.24
N TRP A 205 -19.83 -4.93 -3.14
CA TRP A 205 -20.02 -5.93 -4.19
C TRP A 205 -20.60 -5.35 -5.47
N SER A 206 -21.57 -4.42 -5.39
CA SER A 206 -22.05 -3.70 -6.58
C SER A 206 -20.93 -2.97 -7.31
N VAL A 207 -20.04 -2.32 -6.56
CA VAL A 207 -18.85 -1.64 -7.12
C VAL A 207 -17.89 -2.65 -7.77
N MET A 208 -17.68 -3.82 -7.14
CA MET A 208 -16.86 -4.89 -7.73
C MET A 208 -17.45 -5.44 -9.04
N VAL A 209 -18.77 -5.62 -9.12
CA VAL A 209 -19.45 -6.08 -10.33
C VAL A 209 -19.31 -5.07 -11.46
N GLU A 210 -19.46 -3.78 -11.16
CA GLU A 210 -19.21 -2.70 -12.12
C GLU A 210 -17.77 -2.75 -12.64
N TRP A 211 -16.79 -2.81 -11.73
CA TRP A 211 -15.38 -2.88 -12.09
C TRP A 211 -15.06 -4.11 -12.95
N ASP A 212 -15.49 -5.32 -12.55
CA ASP A 212 -15.29 -6.55 -13.34
C ASP A 212 -15.89 -6.43 -14.75
N SER A 213 -17.07 -5.81 -14.88
CA SER A 213 -17.72 -5.62 -16.19
C SER A 213 -17.00 -4.60 -17.08
N GLY A 214 -16.23 -3.70 -16.47
CA GLY A 214 -15.44 -2.67 -17.14
C GLY A 214 -14.12 -3.18 -17.72
N VAL A 215 -13.60 -4.31 -17.23
CA VAL A 215 -12.34 -4.88 -17.70
C VAL A 215 -12.47 -5.34 -19.16
N LYS A 216 -11.68 -4.75 -20.05
CA LYS A 216 -11.66 -5.06 -21.48
C LYS A 216 -10.23 -5.23 -21.97
N GLY A 217 -10.00 -6.23 -22.81
CA GLY A 217 -8.68 -6.46 -23.43
C GLY A 217 -7.66 -7.03 -22.45
N GLN A 218 -6.39 -6.66 -22.64
CA GLN A 218 -5.30 -7.08 -21.76
C GLN A 218 -5.33 -6.28 -20.45
N GLU A 219 -5.36 -6.99 -19.32
CA GLU A 219 -5.24 -6.41 -17.98
C GLU A 219 -3.79 -6.53 -17.51
N TRP A 220 -3.23 -5.45 -16.98
CA TRP A 220 -1.88 -5.48 -16.41
C TRP A 220 -1.86 -6.27 -15.10
N LEU A 221 -0.72 -6.88 -14.76
CA LEU A 221 -0.61 -7.65 -13.51
C LEU A 221 -0.91 -6.81 -12.27
N THR A 222 -0.52 -5.53 -12.27
CA THR A 222 -0.86 -4.53 -11.24
C THR A 222 -2.35 -4.43 -11.00
N GLU A 223 -3.12 -4.23 -12.06
CA GLU A 223 -4.57 -4.03 -12.06
C GLU A 223 -5.28 -5.33 -11.66
N ARG A 224 -4.82 -6.46 -12.22
CA ARG A 224 -5.37 -7.78 -11.92
C ARG A 224 -5.22 -8.14 -10.45
N GLN A 225 -4.01 -8.03 -9.89
CA GLN A 225 -3.77 -8.39 -8.48
C GLN A 225 -4.63 -7.52 -7.56
N GLN A 226 -4.68 -6.23 -7.83
CA GLN A 226 -5.48 -5.27 -7.08
C GLN A 226 -6.95 -5.68 -7.05
N ARG A 227 -7.55 -5.86 -8.22
CA ARG A 227 -8.97 -6.21 -8.36
C ARG A 227 -9.29 -7.52 -7.64
N LEU A 228 -8.44 -8.54 -7.80
CA LEU A 228 -8.63 -9.84 -7.14
C LEU A 228 -8.58 -9.74 -5.60
N MET A 229 -7.65 -8.96 -5.03
CA MET A 229 -7.55 -8.84 -3.57
C MET A 229 -8.72 -8.08 -2.96
N TYR A 230 -9.18 -6.99 -3.59
CA TYR A 230 -10.40 -6.32 -3.16
C TYR A 230 -11.63 -7.22 -3.30
N LYS A 231 -11.74 -7.97 -4.40
CA LYS A 231 -12.84 -8.92 -4.60
C LYS A 231 -12.87 -10.01 -3.54
N ALA A 232 -11.72 -10.61 -3.22
CA ALA A 232 -11.61 -11.62 -2.18
C ALA A 232 -12.02 -11.06 -0.81
N GLN A 233 -11.60 -9.84 -0.47
CA GLN A 233 -12.00 -9.18 0.76
C GLN A 233 -13.51 -8.93 0.84
N VAL A 234 -14.12 -8.43 -0.24
CA VAL A 234 -15.58 -8.21 -0.31
C VAL A 234 -16.34 -9.53 -0.15
N LEU A 235 -15.92 -10.59 -0.85
CA LEU A 235 -16.53 -11.91 -0.74
C LEU A 235 -16.41 -12.49 0.67
N ALA A 236 -15.27 -12.31 1.33
CA ALA A 236 -15.07 -12.73 2.72
C ALA A 236 -16.03 -12.00 3.69
N HIS A 237 -16.28 -10.70 3.49
CA HIS A 237 -17.29 -9.98 4.29
C HIS A 237 -18.73 -10.39 3.97
N LEU A 238 -19.00 -10.85 2.74
CA LEU A 238 -20.28 -11.44 2.34
C LEU A 238 -20.44 -12.91 2.76
N GLN A 239 -19.46 -13.49 3.45
CA GLN A 239 -19.44 -14.91 3.84
C GLN A 239 -19.53 -15.87 2.63
N ARG A 240 -19.06 -15.43 1.46
CA ARG A 240 -18.93 -16.26 0.25
C ARG A 240 -17.55 -16.89 0.22
N ASP A 241 -17.28 -17.70 1.25
CA ASP A 241 -15.93 -18.09 1.62
C ASP A 241 -15.23 -18.93 0.54
N ASP A 242 -15.91 -19.91 -0.07
CA ASP A 242 -15.34 -20.74 -1.14
C ASP A 242 -14.87 -19.91 -2.34
N GLU A 243 -15.65 -18.89 -2.72
CA GLU A 243 -15.30 -17.98 -3.80
C GLU A 243 -14.16 -17.05 -3.41
N ALA A 244 -14.13 -16.58 -2.16
CA ALA A 244 -13.02 -15.77 -1.67
C ALA A 244 -11.71 -16.57 -1.68
N TRP A 245 -11.72 -17.79 -1.16
CA TRP A 245 -10.56 -18.70 -1.17
C TRP A 245 -10.04 -18.98 -2.57
N ALA A 246 -10.92 -19.15 -3.55
CA ALA A 246 -10.53 -19.41 -4.94
C ALA A 246 -9.82 -18.21 -5.62
N LEU A 247 -9.95 -16.99 -5.08
CA LEU A 247 -9.36 -15.78 -5.64
C LEU A 247 -8.08 -15.33 -4.92
N LEU A 248 -7.80 -15.86 -3.73
CA LEU A 248 -6.57 -15.53 -3.01
C LEU A 248 -5.36 -16.04 -3.80
N LEU A 249 -4.49 -15.11 -4.18
CA LEU A 249 -3.26 -15.40 -4.89
C LEU A 249 -2.25 -16.07 -3.97
N ALA A 250 -1.34 -16.86 -4.57
CA ALA A 250 -0.24 -17.43 -3.82
C ALA A 250 0.74 -16.33 -3.37
N GLU A 251 1.46 -16.59 -2.27
CA GLU A 251 2.39 -15.61 -1.67
C GLU A 251 3.42 -15.06 -2.67
N ASN A 252 4.00 -15.93 -3.49
CA ASN A 252 5.03 -15.58 -4.46
C ASN A 252 4.49 -14.81 -5.67
N GLU A 253 3.17 -14.77 -5.85
CA GLU A 253 2.51 -13.97 -6.87
C GLU A 253 2.17 -12.57 -6.34
N LEU A 254 2.02 -12.40 -5.02
CA LEU A 254 1.50 -11.18 -4.42
C LEU A 254 2.60 -10.17 -4.08
N ILE A 255 2.56 -9.01 -4.74
CA ILE A 255 3.45 -7.91 -4.38
C ILE A 255 3.11 -7.33 -3.01
N PRO A 256 4.08 -6.70 -2.32
CA PRO A 256 3.88 -6.18 -0.97
C PRO A 256 2.70 -5.24 -0.81
N ARG A 257 2.45 -4.35 -1.79
CA ARG A 257 1.31 -3.42 -1.80
C ARG A 257 -0.03 -4.07 -1.44
N TYR A 258 -0.26 -5.28 -1.92
CA TYR A 258 -1.57 -5.93 -1.80
C TYR A 258 -1.67 -6.92 -0.64
N ARG A 259 -0.56 -7.17 0.08
CA ARG A 259 -0.51 -8.15 1.19
C ARG A 259 -1.46 -7.80 2.33
N LEU A 260 -1.64 -6.52 2.66
CA LEU A 260 -2.56 -6.14 3.73
C LEU A 260 -4.03 -6.43 3.37
N PHE A 261 -4.44 -6.20 2.12
CA PHE A 261 -5.80 -6.52 1.66
C PHE A 261 -6.04 -8.03 1.67
N TRP A 262 -5.04 -8.79 1.21
CA TRP A 262 -5.03 -10.25 1.30
C TRP A 262 -5.15 -10.72 2.76
N LEU A 263 -4.39 -10.13 3.69
CA LEU A 263 -4.46 -10.45 5.12
C LEU A 263 -5.83 -10.13 5.74
N ARG A 264 -6.44 -9.00 5.38
CA ARG A 264 -7.80 -8.64 5.86
C ARG A 264 -8.86 -9.61 5.35
N ALA A 265 -8.75 -10.09 4.11
CA ALA A 265 -9.63 -11.14 3.60
C ALA A 265 -9.44 -12.44 4.40
N LEU A 266 -8.19 -12.83 4.65
CA LEU A 266 -7.87 -14.02 5.43
C LEU A 266 -8.32 -13.96 6.88
N GLU A 267 -8.19 -12.81 7.54
CA GLU A 267 -8.65 -12.64 8.92
C GLU A 267 -10.13 -13.05 9.06
N GLU A 268 -10.97 -12.56 8.16
CA GLU A 268 -12.39 -12.91 8.11
C GLU A 268 -12.61 -14.40 7.81
N LEU A 269 -11.90 -14.96 6.82
CA LEU A 269 -12.05 -16.36 6.43
C LEU A 269 -11.58 -17.34 7.51
N LEU A 270 -10.47 -17.04 8.20
CA LEU A 270 -9.88 -17.92 9.21
C LEU A 270 -10.67 -17.94 10.51
N GLN A 271 -11.48 -16.92 10.79
CA GLN A 271 -12.47 -17.00 11.87
C GLN A 271 -13.49 -18.13 11.64
N ARG A 272 -13.78 -18.46 10.38
CA ARG A 272 -14.75 -19.49 9.98
C ARG A 272 -14.10 -20.80 9.54
N ALA A 273 -12.81 -20.77 9.21
CA ALA A 273 -12.00 -21.92 8.82
C ALA A 273 -10.68 -21.98 9.64
N PRO A 274 -10.76 -22.11 10.97
CA PRO A 274 -9.60 -22.09 11.87
C PRO A 274 -8.54 -23.16 11.55
N GLU A 275 -8.94 -24.30 10.97
CA GLU A 275 -8.05 -25.40 10.58
C GLU A 275 -7.04 -25.01 9.49
N ARG A 276 -7.30 -23.91 8.76
CA ARG A 276 -6.38 -23.38 7.74
C ARG A 276 -5.32 -22.45 8.31
N ASN A 277 -5.43 -22.07 9.59
CA ASN A 277 -4.42 -21.27 10.26
C ASN A 277 -3.19 -22.14 10.62
N ASN A 278 -2.23 -22.20 9.69
CA ASN A 278 -1.09 -23.10 9.75
C ASN A 278 0.26 -22.38 9.86
N GLN A 279 1.34 -23.15 10.01
CA GLN A 279 2.70 -22.60 10.14
C GLN A 279 3.18 -21.84 8.89
N ALA A 280 2.74 -22.22 7.69
CA ALA A 280 3.13 -21.51 6.47
C ALA A 280 2.57 -20.09 6.48
N LEU A 281 1.30 -19.93 6.88
CA LEU A 281 0.70 -18.61 7.07
C LEU A 281 1.40 -17.82 8.19
N ALA A 282 1.76 -18.47 9.29
CA ALA A 282 2.52 -17.84 10.37
C ALA A 282 3.86 -17.27 9.90
N ASN A 283 4.59 -18.02 9.05
CA ASN A 283 5.86 -17.57 8.47
C ASN A 283 5.65 -16.40 7.50
N LEU A 284 4.55 -16.37 6.75
CA LEU A 284 4.22 -15.25 5.88
C LEU A 284 3.90 -14.00 6.70
N LEU A 285 3.07 -14.09 7.75
CA LEU A 285 2.79 -12.98 8.65
C LEU A 285 4.08 -12.38 9.24
N GLN A 286 5.03 -13.24 9.64
CA GLN A 286 6.37 -12.81 10.09
C GLN A 286 7.10 -12.02 9.01
N GLN A 287 7.14 -12.51 7.77
CA GLN A 287 7.80 -11.81 6.66
C GLN A 287 7.14 -10.46 6.34
N VAL A 288 5.80 -10.39 6.38
CA VAL A 288 5.07 -9.13 6.12
C VAL A 288 5.35 -8.09 7.19
N ILE A 289 5.29 -8.47 8.48
CA ILE A 289 5.52 -7.51 9.56
C ILE A 289 6.96 -7.01 9.58
N GLU A 290 7.95 -7.89 9.37
CA GLU A 290 9.37 -7.52 9.30
C GLU A 290 9.69 -6.62 8.09
N GLN A 291 9.01 -6.83 6.97
CA GLN A 291 9.16 -5.96 5.82
C GLN A 291 8.69 -4.54 6.13
N HIS A 292 7.53 -4.38 6.77
CA HIS A 292 7.02 -3.06 7.14
C HIS A 292 7.86 -2.38 8.22
N ASP A 293 8.39 -3.15 9.18
CA ASP A 293 9.37 -2.65 10.16
C ASP A 293 10.62 -2.09 9.46
N ARG A 294 11.24 -2.89 8.59
CA ARG A 294 12.44 -2.49 7.83
C ARG A 294 12.24 -1.21 7.02
N TYR A 295 11.03 -0.99 6.52
CA TYR A 295 10.68 0.15 5.67
C TYR A 295 10.13 1.36 6.42
N GLY A 296 10.04 1.29 7.75
CA GLY A 296 9.49 2.39 8.55
C GLY A 296 8.03 2.68 8.22
N ALA A 297 7.24 1.63 7.96
CA ALA A 297 5.80 1.72 7.73
C ALA A 297 5.05 1.45 9.05
N HIS A 298 5.23 2.36 10.02
CA HIS A 298 4.94 2.14 11.43
C HIS A 298 3.48 1.72 11.70
N ARG A 299 2.52 2.38 11.06
CA ARG A 299 1.11 2.03 11.25
C ARG A 299 0.77 0.67 10.64
N LEU A 300 1.43 0.29 9.54
CA LEU A 300 1.23 -1.02 8.92
C LEU A 300 1.77 -2.15 9.80
N VAL A 301 2.89 -1.95 10.50
CA VAL A 301 3.40 -2.91 11.48
C VAL A 301 2.35 -3.22 12.55
N ILE A 302 1.73 -2.17 13.12
CA ILE A 302 0.68 -2.31 14.14
C ILE A 302 -0.56 -3.01 13.57
N GLN A 303 -0.97 -2.67 12.34
CA GLN A 303 -2.12 -3.31 11.69
C GLN A 303 -1.89 -4.80 11.41
N VAL A 304 -0.69 -5.18 10.96
CA VAL A 304 -0.35 -6.60 10.75
C VAL A 304 -0.26 -7.35 12.07
N ALA A 305 0.32 -6.75 13.12
CA ALA A 305 0.35 -7.35 14.46
C ALA A 305 -1.07 -7.60 15.01
N ALA A 306 -2.00 -6.67 14.76
CA ALA A 306 -3.38 -6.80 15.19
C ALA A 306 -4.12 -8.00 14.58
N ILE A 307 -3.74 -8.40 13.35
CA ILE A 307 -4.24 -9.60 12.68
C ILE A 307 -3.46 -10.83 13.15
N SER A 308 -2.14 -10.71 13.25
CA SER A 308 -1.24 -11.83 13.49
C SER A 308 -1.32 -12.40 14.91
N ILE A 309 -1.43 -11.54 15.92
CA ILE A 309 -1.43 -11.95 17.34
C ILE A 309 -2.62 -12.88 17.64
N PRO A 310 -3.89 -12.54 17.30
CA PRO A 310 -5.01 -13.46 17.50
C PRO A 310 -4.82 -14.81 16.79
N LEU A 311 -4.27 -14.80 15.57
CA LEU A 311 -3.98 -16.02 14.82
C LEU A 311 -2.88 -16.86 15.49
N ALA A 312 -1.86 -16.24 16.08
CA ALA A 312 -0.83 -16.94 16.84
C ALA A 312 -1.40 -17.57 18.11
N LEU A 313 -2.25 -16.84 18.85
CA LEU A 313 -2.93 -17.37 20.02
C LEU A 313 -3.84 -18.56 19.69
N GLN A 314 -4.54 -18.53 18.55
CA GLN A 314 -5.35 -19.65 18.08
C GLN A 314 -4.53 -20.91 17.80
N ARG A 315 -3.25 -20.76 17.43
CA ARG A 315 -2.30 -21.88 17.24
C ARG A 315 -1.50 -22.22 18.50
N GLU A 316 -1.80 -21.58 19.63
CA GLU A 316 -1.06 -21.71 20.90
C GLU A 316 0.43 -21.28 20.80
N ASP A 317 0.78 -20.43 19.82
CA ASP A 317 2.13 -19.91 19.61
C ASP A 317 2.33 -18.58 20.36
N LEU A 318 2.50 -18.68 21.68
CA LEU A 318 2.72 -17.52 22.55
C LEU A 318 4.01 -16.77 22.21
N ALA A 319 5.05 -17.47 21.73
CA ALA A 319 6.33 -16.85 21.39
C ALA A 319 6.17 -15.88 20.22
N GLN A 320 5.47 -16.29 19.16
CA GLN A 320 5.17 -15.39 18.04
C GLN A 320 4.27 -14.23 18.46
N ALA A 321 3.24 -14.49 19.28
CA ALA A 321 2.35 -13.45 19.76
C ALA A 321 3.09 -12.36 20.56
N HIS A 322 3.99 -12.75 21.46
CA HIS A 322 4.85 -11.82 22.20
C HIS A 322 5.80 -11.05 21.28
N HIS A 323 6.46 -11.73 20.34
CA HIS A 323 7.37 -11.09 19.39
C HIS A 323 6.67 -10.01 18.56
N HIS A 324 5.50 -10.31 18.01
CA HIS A 324 4.74 -9.33 17.22
C HIS A 324 4.21 -8.17 18.07
N LEU A 325 3.85 -8.42 19.34
CA LEU A 325 3.44 -7.36 20.25
C LEU A 325 4.61 -6.43 20.59
N GLU A 326 5.78 -6.97 20.90
CA GLU A 326 7.00 -6.21 21.19
C GLU A 326 7.41 -5.35 20.00
N LEU A 327 7.40 -5.95 18.80
CA LEU A 327 7.68 -5.21 17.57
C LEU A 327 6.66 -4.09 17.37
N ALA A 328 5.35 -4.35 17.46
CA ALA A 328 4.34 -3.32 17.28
C ALA A 328 4.45 -2.18 18.33
N ARG A 329 4.81 -2.50 19.57
CA ARG A 329 5.03 -1.51 20.64
C ARG A 329 6.19 -0.56 20.34
N SER A 330 7.25 -1.04 19.69
CA SER A 330 8.39 -0.19 19.32
C SER A 330 7.99 0.93 18.34
N HIS A 331 6.93 0.72 17.57
CA HIS A 331 6.45 1.67 16.56
C HIS A 331 5.41 2.68 17.06
N VAL A 332 4.79 2.47 18.23
CA VAL A 332 3.76 3.41 18.74
C VAL A 332 4.34 4.81 18.90
N GLY A 333 5.56 4.92 19.44
CA GLY A 333 6.25 6.21 19.62
C GLY A 333 6.66 6.90 18.31
N GLN A 334 6.61 6.20 17.18
CA GLN A 334 6.92 6.74 15.86
C GLN A 334 5.67 7.23 15.12
N LEU A 335 4.47 6.97 15.66
CA LEU A 335 3.23 7.52 15.09
C LEU A 335 3.15 9.02 15.39
N ARG A 336 2.75 9.81 14.38
CA ARG A 336 2.41 11.22 14.58
C ARG A 336 1.13 11.40 15.36
N ARG A 337 0.19 10.46 15.20
CA ARG A 337 -1.08 10.42 15.94
C ARG A 337 -1.36 9.01 16.38
N ASP A 338 -1.66 8.77 17.65
CA ASP A 338 -1.95 7.42 18.15
C ASP A 338 -3.16 6.77 17.43
N ARG A 339 -4.29 7.48 17.36
CA ARG A 339 -5.54 7.01 16.72
C ARG A 339 -6.01 5.63 17.22
N GLY A 340 -5.80 5.35 18.52
CA GLY A 340 -6.21 4.10 19.17
C GLY A 340 -5.19 2.97 19.09
N ALA A 341 -3.99 3.21 18.55
CA ALA A 341 -2.95 2.20 18.43
C ALA A 341 -2.51 1.66 19.81
N GLN A 342 -2.27 2.54 20.79
CA GLN A 342 -1.89 2.13 22.13
C GLN A 342 -2.98 1.27 22.78
N ALA A 343 -4.23 1.71 22.75
CA ALA A 343 -5.36 0.98 23.32
C ALA A 343 -5.56 -0.40 22.65
N LEU A 344 -5.32 -0.50 21.34
CA LEU A 344 -5.33 -1.76 20.60
C LEU A 344 -4.24 -2.71 21.11
N LEU A 345 -2.99 -2.24 21.22
CA LEU A 345 -1.89 -3.08 21.71
C LEU A 345 -2.06 -3.49 23.18
N GLU A 346 -2.63 -2.63 24.02
CA GLU A 346 -3.00 -2.99 25.40
C GLU A 346 -4.08 -4.08 25.45
N SER A 347 -5.05 -4.03 24.52
CA SER A 347 -6.04 -5.10 24.37
C SER A 347 -5.40 -6.44 23.98
N LEU A 348 -4.48 -6.42 23.01
CA LEU A 348 -3.77 -7.61 22.54
C LEU A 348 -2.85 -8.19 23.63
N ALA A 349 -2.17 -7.33 24.40
CA ALA A 349 -1.37 -7.75 25.54
C ALA A 349 -2.19 -8.53 26.57
N ARG A 350 -3.39 -8.03 26.91
CA ARG A 350 -4.30 -8.73 27.83
C ARG A 350 -4.76 -10.08 27.29
N GLN A 351 -4.95 -10.22 25.97
CA GLN A 351 -5.30 -11.51 25.36
C GLN A 351 -4.14 -12.51 25.48
N ILE A 352 -2.90 -12.07 25.27
CA ILE A 352 -1.71 -12.91 25.45
C ILE A 352 -1.58 -13.34 26.91
N ASP A 353 -1.71 -12.40 27.86
CA ASP A 353 -1.62 -12.70 29.30
C ASP A 353 -2.70 -13.71 29.74
N ALA A 354 -3.90 -13.65 29.16
CA ALA A 354 -4.98 -14.58 29.44
C ALA A 354 -4.76 -15.99 28.84
N ALA A 355 -3.97 -16.09 27.76
CA ALA A 355 -3.61 -17.35 27.12
C ALA A 355 -2.37 -18.01 27.75
N CYS A 356 -1.55 -17.25 28.49
CA CYS A 356 -0.46 -17.81 29.28
C CYS A 356 -1.00 -18.77 30.36
N PRO A 357 -0.51 -20.03 30.42
CA PRO A 357 -0.87 -20.94 31.49
C PRO A 357 -0.50 -20.33 32.84
N GLN A 358 -1.48 -20.07 33.70
CA GLN A 358 -1.17 -19.72 35.09
C GLN A 358 -0.47 -20.93 35.73
N GLY A 359 0.76 -20.71 36.20
CA GLY A 359 1.68 -21.77 36.58
C GLY A 359 1.05 -22.86 37.43
N GLU A 360 1.42 -24.10 37.11
CA GLU A 360 1.32 -25.20 38.07
C GLU A 360 1.84 -24.73 39.44
N PRO A 361 1.12 -25.01 40.54
CA PRO A 361 1.65 -24.71 41.86
C PRO A 361 2.99 -25.43 42.00
N THR A 362 4.05 -24.66 42.18
CA THR A 362 5.37 -25.17 42.54
C THR A 362 5.19 -25.98 43.82
N LEU A 363 5.19 -27.31 43.68
CA LEU A 363 5.20 -28.22 44.81
C LEU A 363 6.38 -27.83 45.71
N PRO A 364 6.16 -27.53 47.01
CA PRO A 364 7.24 -27.16 47.89
C PRO A 364 8.21 -28.33 47.99
N PHE A 365 9.47 -28.08 47.63
CA PHE A 365 10.59 -28.96 47.88
C PHE A 365 10.53 -29.45 49.33
N ARG A 366 10.15 -30.72 49.54
CA ARG A 366 10.32 -31.39 50.83
C ARG A 366 11.81 -31.58 51.04
N PHE A 367 12.41 -30.74 51.88
CA PHE A 367 13.68 -31.06 52.53
C PHE A 367 13.49 -32.33 53.37
N GLY A 368 13.89 -33.47 52.80
CA GLY A 368 14.14 -34.67 53.57
C GLY A 368 15.37 -34.45 54.43
N ARG A 369 15.16 -34.12 55.71
CA ARG A 369 16.19 -34.29 56.74
C ARG A 369 16.52 -35.78 56.82
N GLN A 370 17.74 -36.14 56.43
CA GLN A 370 18.37 -37.36 56.93
C GLN A 370 18.59 -37.17 58.44
N ASN A 371 18.03 -38.08 59.23
CA ASN A 371 18.43 -38.33 60.60
C ASN A 371 18.26 -39.82 60.86
N SER A 372 19.38 -40.53 60.89
CA SER A 372 19.78 -41.67 61.76
C SER A 372 20.64 -42.66 60.98
#